data_AF-A0A927N5Q1-F1
#
_entry.id   AF-A0A927N5Q1-F1
#
_cell.length_a   1.000
_cell.length_b   1.000
_cell.length_c   1.000
_cell.angle_alpha   90.00
_cell.angle_beta   90.00
_cell.angle_gamma   90.00
#
_symmetry.space_group_name_H-M   'P 1'
#
loop_
_entity.id
_entity.type
_entity.pdbx_description
1 polymer ?
#
loop_
_entity_poly.entity_id
_entity_poly.type
_entity_poly.pdbx_seq_one_letter_code
_entity_poly.pdbx_strand_id
1 'polypeptide(L)'
;MIDEVYTATVHELVENFRSGLIAMLPIADRAMLNSRDVNPHDDWEQLAESIFDVFVRGSVRLDRVSLANRDQFPLPRYDFDLDSYSALSWIGCGSGPSSDLAFVRLLSHAEPFDTVQRVEVDPVTLEAGQRRTFPWASVSFVLVRRSPVGTAVAQHIDAIA
;
A
#
# COMPACT_ATOMS: atom_id res chain seq x y z
N MET A 1 -26.78 -4.23 19.15
CA MET A 1 -25.60 -4.93 18.61
C MET A 1 -24.44 -4.00 18.87
N ILE A 2 -23.40 -4.44 19.57
CA ILE A 2 -22.17 -3.67 19.69
C ILE A 2 -21.37 -4.04 18.44
N ASP A 3 -21.13 -3.08 17.56
CA ASP A 3 -20.27 -3.31 16.40
C ASP A 3 -18.87 -3.63 16.91
N GLU A 4 -18.32 -4.76 16.49
CA GLU A 4 -16.95 -5.15 16.83
C GLU A 4 -15.98 -4.31 16.00
N VAL A 5 -15.10 -3.56 16.67
CA VAL A 5 -14.12 -2.69 16.01
C VAL A 5 -12.76 -3.38 16.08
N TYR A 6 -12.18 -3.63 14.91
CA TYR A 6 -10.83 -4.16 14.77
C TYR A 6 -9.88 -3.01 14.45
N THR A 7 -8.86 -2.82 15.29
CA THR A 7 -7.83 -1.80 15.08
C THR A 7 -6.52 -2.43 14.62
N ALA A 8 -5.93 -1.89 13.56
CA ALA A 8 -4.60 -2.24 13.09
C ALA A 8 -3.85 -0.98 12.63
N THR A 9 -2.53 -0.97 12.77
CA THR A 9 -1.68 0.05 12.17
C THR A 9 -1.57 -0.16 10.66
N VAL A 10 -1.35 0.92 9.90
CA VAL A 10 -1.10 0.82 8.47
C VAL A 10 0.14 -0.02 8.19
N HIS A 11 1.15 0.02 9.07
CA HIS A 11 2.33 -0.83 8.98
C HIS A 11 1.99 -2.33 9.10
N GLU A 12 1.14 -2.72 10.05
CA GLU A 12 0.68 -4.11 10.18
C GLU A 12 -0.10 -4.57 8.94
N LEU A 13 -0.91 -3.70 8.33
CA LEU A 13 -1.61 -4.05 7.07
C LEU A 13 -0.61 -4.37 5.94
N VAL A 14 0.44 -3.56 5.78
CA VAL A 14 1.47 -3.78 4.75
C VAL A 14 2.36 -4.98 5.10
N GLU A 15 2.67 -5.23 6.38
CA GLU A 15 3.40 -6.44 6.81
C GLU A 15 2.59 -7.71 6.56
N ASN A 16 1.27 -7.69 6.81
CA ASN A 16 0.38 -8.80 6.49
C ASN A 16 0.33 -9.07 4.99
N PHE A 17 0.26 -8.01 4.18
CA PHE A 17 0.37 -8.09 2.72
C PHE A 17 1.70 -8.73 2.29
N ARG A 18 2.83 -8.24 2.80
CA ARG A 18 4.17 -8.78 2.55
C ARG A 18 4.27 -10.26 2.92
N SER A 19 3.78 -10.62 4.11
CA SER A 19 3.75 -12.01 4.59
C SER A 19 2.90 -12.90 3.69
N GLY A 20 1.77 -12.38 3.20
CA GLY A 20 0.93 -13.04 2.21
C GLY A 20 1.67 -13.33 0.90
N LEU A 21 2.40 -12.36 0.35
CA LEU A 21 3.23 -12.56 -0.84
C LEU A 21 4.29 -13.65 -0.61
N ILE A 22 5.02 -13.60 0.51
CA ILE A 22 6.06 -14.58 0.86
C ILE A 22 5.47 -15.99 0.96
N ALA A 23 4.31 -16.12 1.62
CA ALA A 23 3.64 -17.41 1.79
C ALA A 23 3.18 -18.02 0.46
N MET A 24 2.91 -17.19 -0.55
CA MET A 24 2.50 -17.66 -1.88
C MET A 24 3.65 -18.11 -2.78
N LEU A 25 4.89 -17.71 -2.49
CA LEU A 25 6.05 -18.03 -3.34
C LEU A 25 6.20 -19.53 -3.67
N PRO A 26 6.10 -20.48 -2.70
CA PRO A 26 6.26 -21.90 -3.02
C PRO A 26 5.14 -22.45 -3.91
N ILE A 27 3.97 -21.81 -3.93
CA ILE A 27 2.84 -22.18 -4.78
C ILE A 27 3.04 -21.56 -6.17
N ALA A 28 3.40 -20.28 -6.24
CA ALA A 28 3.71 -19.56 -7.47
C ALA A 28 4.84 -20.23 -8.26
N ASP A 29 5.92 -20.63 -7.58
CA ASP A 29 7.07 -21.32 -8.18
C ASP A 29 6.64 -22.65 -8.83
N ARG A 30 5.81 -23.43 -8.14
CA ARG A 30 5.28 -24.71 -8.67
C ARG A 30 4.32 -24.50 -9.84
N ALA A 31 3.63 -23.37 -9.87
CA ALA A 31 2.76 -22.96 -10.96
C ALA A 31 3.53 -22.25 -12.11
N MET A 32 4.86 -22.12 -12.00
CA MET A 32 5.71 -21.41 -12.96
C MET A 32 5.33 -19.93 -13.14
N LEU A 33 4.70 -19.33 -12.13
CA LEU A 33 4.43 -17.90 -12.09
C LEU A 33 5.73 -17.18 -11.72
N ASN A 34 6.39 -16.59 -12.71
CA ASN A 34 7.61 -15.83 -12.45
C ASN A 34 7.29 -14.63 -11.57
N SER A 35 7.75 -14.67 -10.32
CA SER A 35 7.59 -13.59 -9.33
C SER A 35 8.77 -12.62 -9.31
N ARG A 36 9.79 -12.82 -10.17
CA ARG A 36 11.01 -12.01 -10.18
C ARG A 36 10.81 -10.68 -10.90
N ASP A 37 11.35 -9.62 -10.30
CA ASP A 37 11.15 -8.22 -10.64
C ASP A 37 11.46 -7.80 -12.10
N VAL A 38 12.22 -8.60 -12.87
CA VAL A 38 12.69 -8.23 -14.21
C VAL A 38 11.64 -8.48 -15.30
N ASN A 39 10.65 -9.34 -15.06
CA ASN A 39 9.50 -9.56 -15.94
C ASN A 39 8.50 -10.48 -15.21
N PRO A 40 7.72 -9.95 -14.25
CA PRO A 40 6.73 -10.76 -13.57
C PRO A 40 5.71 -11.30 -14.57
N HIS A 41 5.22 -12.49 -14.31
CA HIS A 41 4.10 -13.04 -15.08
C HIS A 41 2.82 -12.27 -14.73
N ASP A 42 1.97 -11.93 -15.71
CA ASP A 42 0.72 -11.18 -15.47
C ASP A 42 -0.14 -11.80 -14.34
N ASP A 43 -0.26 -13.12 -14.31
CA ASP A 43 -0.98 -13.83 -13.24
C ASP A 43 -0.36 -13.64 -11.84
N TRP A 44 0.96 -13.46 -11.73
CA TRP A 44 1.61 -13.12 -10.47
C TRP A 44 1.24 -11.70 -10.03
N GLU A 45 1.24 -10.74 -10.95
CA GLU A 45 0.81 -9.36 -10.66
C GLU A 45 -0.65 -9.33 -10.19
N GLN A 46 -1.53 -10.09 -10.87
CA GLN A 46 -2.93 -10.21 -10.49
C GLN A 46 -3.10 -10.84 -9.09
N LEU A 47 -2.30 -11.87 -8.77
CA LEU A 47 -2.29 -12.47 -7.45
C LEU A 47 -1.82 -11.46 -6.39
N ALA A 48 -0.75 -10.72 -6.65
CA ALA A 48 -0.23 -9.71 -5.74
C ALA A 48 -1.24 -8.58 -5.49
N GLU A 49 -1.87 -8.05 -6.54
CA GLU A 49 -2.97 -7.08 -6.44
C GLU A 49 -4.12 -7.64 -5.59
N SER A 50 -4.51 -8.90 -5.80
CA SER A 50 -5.59 -9.53 -5.01
C SER A 50 -5.26 -9.64 -3.52
N ILE A 51 -4.01 -9.96 -3.18
CA ILE A 51 -3.54 -10.02 -1.78
C ILE A 51 -3.52 -8.60 -1.19
N PHE A 52 -3.08 -7.60 -1.94
CA PHE A 52 -3.12 -6.20 -1.53
C PHE A 52 -4.55 -5.70 -1.27
N ASP A 53 -5.51 -6.15 -2.08
CA ASP A 53 -6.93 -5.80 -1.94
C ASP A 53 -7.53 -6.29 -0.65
N VAL A 54 -7.21 -7.52 -0.30
CA VAL A 54 -7.72 -8.16 0.91
C VAL A 54 -7.11 -7.51 2.15
N PHE A 55 -5.78 -7.41 2.21
CA PHE A 55 -5.10 -6.99 3.45
C PHE A 55 -5.04 -5.48 3.64
N VAL A 56 -4.95 -4.69 2.56
CA VAL A 56 -4.73 -3.24 2.65
C VAL A 56 -5.96 -2.46 2.20
N ARG A 57 -6.37 -2.57 0.93
CA ARG A 57 -7.46 -1.72 0.40
C ARG A 57 -8.80 -2.01 1.08
N GLY A 58 -9.11 -3.29 1.33
CA GLY A 58 -10.31 -3.73 2.02
C GLY A 58 -10.40 -3.15 3.42
N SER A 59 -9.33 -3.29 4.21
CA SER A 59 -9.21 -2.72 5.56
C SER A 59 -9.38 -1.20 5.55
N VAL A 60 -8.70 -0.48 4.64
CA VAL A 60 -8.81 0.97 4.53
C VAL A 60 -10.22 1.42 4.12
N ARG A 61 -10.92 0.66 3.27
CA ARG A 61 -12.30 0.95 2.87
C ARG A 61 -13.29 0.75 4.03
N LEU A 62 -13.04 -0.24 4.89
CA LEU A 62 -13.87 -0.53 6.06
C LEU A 62 -13.55 0.35 7.28
N ASP A 63 -12.51 1.18 7.19
CA ASP A 63 -12.17 2.15 8.23
C ASP A 63 -13.35 3.05 8.56
N ARG A 64 -13.62 3.27 9.86
CA ARG A 64 -14.72 4.11 10.32
C ARG A 64 -14.68 5.52 9.74
N VAL A 65 -13.49 6.10 9.56
CA VAL A 65 -13.32 7.43 8.95
C VAL A 65 -13.70 7.40 7.46
N SER A 66 -13.37 6.33 6.74
CA SER A 66 -13.80 6.12 5.35
C SER A 66 -15.32 6.03 5.24
N LEU A 67 -15.96 5.27 6.14
CA LEU A 67 -17.42 5.10 6.13
C LEU A 67 -18.17 6.40 6.45
N ALA A 68 -17.62 7.23 7.33
CA ALA A 68 -18.19 8.52 7.69
C ALA A 68 -18.03 9.59 6.59
N ASN A 69 -17.05 9.45 5.70
CA ASN A 69 -16.75 10.44 4.68
C ASN A 69 -16.59 9.75 3.31
N ARG A 70 -17.71 9.73 2.56
CA ARG A 70 -17.83 9.02 1.28
C ARG A 70 -17.08 9.68 0.12
N ASP A 71 -16.61 10.92 0.28
CA ASP A 71 -15.93 11.68 -0.77
C ASP A 71 -14.41 11.48 -0.75
N GLN A 72 -13.92 10.44 -0.06
CA GLN A 72 -12.50 10.14 -0.02
C GLN A 72 -12.03 9.50 -1.32
N PHE A 73 -10.84 9.91 -1.75
CA PHE A 73 -10.19 9.31 -2.88
C PHE A 73 -9.69 7.90 -2.55
N PRO A 74 -9.77 6.96 -3.51
CA PRO A 74 -9.33 5.59 -3.29
C PRO A 74 -7.81 5.50 -3.19
N LEU A 75 -7.31 4.35 -2.72
CA LEU A 75 -5.91 3.98 -2.87
C LEU A 75 -5.60 3.60 -4.33
N PRO A 76 -4.35 3.79 -4.79
CA PRO A 76 -3.92 3.30 -6.09
C PRO A 76 -3.97 1.76 -6.17
N ARG A 77 -3.79 1.24 -7.39
CA ARG A 77 -3.45 -0.17 -7.61
C ARG A 77 -2.02 -0.45 -7.12
N TYR A 78 -1.77 -1.67 -6.68
CA TYR A 78 -0.44 -2.15 -6.34
C TYR A 78 0.41 -2.24 -7.61
N ASP A 79 1.70 -1.92 -7.51
CA ASP A 79 2.67 -1.99 -8.62
C ASP A 79 2.19 -1.27 -9.90
N PHE A 80 1.69 -0.04 -9.74
CA PHE A 80 1.19 0.75 -10.85
C PHE A 80 1.92 2.08 -10.98
N ASP A 81 2.28 2.40 -12.22
CA ASP A 81 2.99 3.63 -12.56
C ASP A 81 1.97 4.76 -12.76
N LEU A 82 1.96 5.69 -11.82
CA LEU A 82 1.08 6.86 -11.84
C LEU A 82 1.90 8.11 -12.13
N ASP A 83 1.37 8.97 -13.00
CA ASP A 83 1.91 10.31 -13.23
C ASP A 83 1.48 11.30 -12.15
N SER A 84 0.35 11.05 -11.48
CA SER A 84 -0.22 11.95 -10.48
C SER A 84 -1.07 11.22 -9.45
N TYR A 85 -1.04 11.75 -8.22
CA TYR A 85 -1.87 11.35 -7.08
C TYR A 85 -3.01 12.34 -6.82
N SER A 86 -3.29 13.27 -7.75
CA SER A 86 -4.28 14.36 -7.59
C SER A 86 -5.69 13.89 -7.20
N ALA A 87 -6.10 12.69 -7.62
CA ALA A 87 -7.39 12.07 -7.29
C ALA A 87 -7.26 10.76 -6.48
N LEU A 88 -6.15 10.59 -5.75
CA LEU A 88 -5.84 9.38 -4.99
C LEU A 88 -5.41 9.70 -3.56
N SER A 89 -5.80 8.82 -2.63
CA SER A 89 -5.10 8.65 -1.35
C SER A 89 -3.88 7.73 -1.57
N TRP A 90 -2.95 7.65 -0.63
CA TRP A 90 -1.83 6.70 -0.75
C TRP A 90 -1.33 6.20 0.60
N ILE A 91 -0.58 5.10 0.57
CA ILE A 91 0.20 4.66 1.72
C ILE A 91 1.53 5.42 1.70
N GLY A 92 1.76 6.26 2.71
CA GLY A 92 2.99 7.02 2.90
C GLY A 92 4.11 6.18 3.51
N CYS A 93 5.36 6.41 3.10
CA CYS A 93 6.55 5.74 3.61
C CYS A 93 7.47 6.75 4.33
N GLY A 94 7.69 6.61 5.63
CA GLY A 94 8.65 7.44 6.36
C GLY A 94 8.43 7.50 7.87
N SER A 95 9.49 7.81 8.61
CA SER A 95 9.54 7.93 10.08
C SER A 95 9.18 9.33 10.60
N GLY A 96 8.74 10.24 9.72
CA GLY A 96 8.37 11.61 10.04
C GLY A 96 7.09 12.06 9.33
N PRO A 97 6.58 13.27 9.65
CA PRO A 97 5.34 13.80 9.09
C PRO A 97 5.42 14.18 7.60
N SER A 98 6.59 14.08 6.95
CA SER A 98 6.72 14.30 5.52
C SER A 98 6.08 13.12 4.76
N SER A 99 4.82 13.32 4.36
CA SER A 99 3.95 12.38 3.65
C SER A 99 4.26 12.21 2.16
N ASP A 100 5.37 12.78 1.70
CA ASP A 100 5.66 13.06 0.28
C ASP A 100 6.24 11.84 -0.46
N LEU A 101 6.07 10.64 0.12
CA LEU A 101 6.63 9.40 -0.40
C LEU A 101 5.54 8.34 -0.41
N ALA A 102 5.01 8.06 -1.60
CA ALA A 102 3.99 7.03 -1.78
C ALA A 102 4.63 5.67 -1.98
N PHE A 103 4.12 4.67 -1.26
CA PHE A 103 4.40 3.26 -1.49
C PHE A 103 3.93 2.85 -2.88
N VAL A 104 4.80 2.18 -3.64
CA VAL A 104 4.49 1.65 -4.98
C VAL A 104 4.41 0.14 -4.94
N ARG A 105 5.49 -0.52 -4.51
CA ARG A 105 5.60 -1.99 -4.49
C ARG A 105 6.69 -2.50 -3.56
N LEU A 106 6.67 -3.81 -3.34
CA LEU A 106 7.75 -4.58 -2.71
C LEU A 106 8.60 -5.25 -3.80
N LEU A 107 9.91 -5.24 -3.59
CA LEU A 107 10.94 -5.81 -4.46
C LEU A 107 11.77 -6.82 -3.68
N SER A 108 12.42 -7.74 -4.38
CA SER A 108 13.29 -8.75 -3.77
C SER A 108 14.74 -8.50 -4.17
N HIS A 109 15.58 -8.07 -3.22
CA HIS A 109 17.00 -7.83 -3.48
C HIS A 109 17.88 -8.94 -2.89
N ALA A 110 17.87 -9.13 -1.57
CA ALA A 110 18.61 -10.21 -0.89
C ALA A 110 17.68 -11.30 -0.37
N GLU A 111 16.55 -10.91 0.22
CA GLU A 111 15.48 -11.79 0.67
C GLU A 111 14.17 -11.44 -0.04
N PRO A 112 13.19 -12.36 -0.10
CA PRO A 112 11.91 -12.06 -0.73
C PRO A 112 11.21 -10.86 -0.09
N PHE A 113 10.86 -9.89 -0.93
CA PHE A 113 10.14 -8.67 -0.54
C PHE A 113 10.84 -7.88 0.59
N ASP A 114 12.17 -7.84 0.58
CA ASP A 114 13.00 -7.13 1.57
C ASP A 114 13.21 -5.64 1.26
N THR A 115 12.72 -5.18 0.11
CA THR A 115 12.97 -3.85 -0.41
C THR A 115 11.65 -3.17 -0.76
N VAL A 116 11.46 -1.93 -0.28
CA VAL A 116 10.29 -1.10 -0.58
C VAL A 116 10.65 -0.12 -1.68
N GLN A 117 9.88 -0.11 -2.77
CA GLN A 117 9.93 0.97 -3.74
C GLN A 117 8.88 2.01 -3.41
N ARG A 118 9.30 3.28 -3.45
CA ARG A 118 8.46 4.45 -3.24
C ARG A 118 8.67 5.48 -4.34
N VAL A 119 7.70 6.36 -4.51
CA VAL A 119 7.77 7.51 -5.42
C VAL A 119 7.57 8.79 -4.64
N GLU A 120 8.35 9.82 -4.95
CA GLU A 120 8.12 11.16 -4.43
C GLU A 120 6.78 11.70 -4.96
N VAL A 121 6.02 12.37 -4.12
CA VAL A 121 4.77 13.06 -4.49
C VAL A 121 4.98 14.53 -4.19
N ASP A 122 4.94 15.37 -5.24
CA ASP A 122 5.05 16.81 -5.03
C ASP A 122 3.89 17.29 -4.14
N PRO A 123 4.17 17.98 -3.01
CA PRO A 123 3.12 18.33 -2.05
C PRO A 123 2.13 19.38 -2.58
N VAL A 124 2.45 20.05 -3.68
CA VAL A 124 1.65 21.11 -4.29
C VAL A 124 0.95 20.60 -5.55
N THR A 125 1.69 20.06 -6.52
CA THR A 125 1.14 19.59 -7.81
C THR A 125 0.57 18.18 -7.71
N LEU A 126 1.00 17.40 -6.71
CA LEU A 126 0.66 15.99 -6.52
C LEU A 126 1.10 15.11 -7.69
N GLU A 127 2.08 15.59 -8.46
CA GLU A 127 2.72 14.81 -9.51
C GLU A 127 3.70 13.82 -8.90
N ALA A 128 3.81 12.66 -9.55
CA ALA A 128 4.76 11.64 -9.17
C ALA A 128 6.17 12.03 -9.66
N GLY A 129 7.11 12.08 -8.73
CA GLY A 129 8.51 12.42 -8.97
C GLY A 129 9.41 11.20 -9.07
N GLN A 130 10.59 11.28 -8.44
CA GLN A 130 11.60 10.24 -8.55
C GLN A 130 11.23 8.99 -7.74
N ARG A 131 11.47 7.81 -8.32
CA ARG A 131 11.40 6.54 -7.60
C ARG A 131 12.68 6.26 -6.83
N ARG A 132 12.52 5.71 -5.63
CA ARG A 132 13.63 5.33 -4.76
C ARG A 132 13.30 4.02 -4.03
N THR A 133 14.33 3.29 -3.66
CA THR A 133 14.21 2.01 -2.94
C THR A 133 14.83 2.10 -1.55
N PHE A 134 14.21 1.43 -0.58
CA PHE A 134 14.63 1.42 0.82
C PHE A 134 14.53 0.01 1.38
N PRO A 135 15.43 -0.40 2.28
CA PRO A 135 15.26 -1.65 3.03
C PRO A 135 13.93 -1.64 3.80
N TRP A 136 13.16 -2.72 3.71
CA TRP A 136 11.89 -2.91 4.43
C TRP A 136 12.01 -2.51 5.91
N ALA A 137 13.05 -3.00 6.57
CA ALA A 137 13.32 -2.77 7.99
C ALA A 137 13.53 -1.29 8.39
N SER A 138 13.73 -0.39 7.42
CA SER A 138 13.92 1.05 7.64
C SER A 138 12.66 1.90 7.34
N VAL A 139 11.54 1.26 6.99
CA VAL A 139 10.32 1.95 6.56
C VAL A 139 9.18 1.74 7.54
N SER A 140 8.55 2.83 7.96
CA SER A 140 7.23 2.85 8.59
C SER A 140 6.17 3.33 7.60
N PHE A 141 4.94 2.81 7.75
CA PHE A 141 3.83 3.13 6.86
C PHE A 141 2.73 3.91 7.58
N VAL A 142 2.17 4.88 6.87
CA VAL A 142 0.99 5.66 7.27
C VAL A 142 0.02 5.74 6.10
N LEU A 143 -1.24 6.06 6.35
CA LEU A 143 -2.22 6.36 5.31
C LEU A 143 -2.30 7.87 5.14
N VAL A 144 -2.02 8.36 3.94
CA VAL A 144 -2.28 9.74 3.53
C VAL A 144 -3.62 9.75 2.82
N ARG A 145 -4.64 10.12 3.59
CA ARG A 145 -6.04 10.11 3.18
C ARG A 145 -6.38 11.44 2.54
N ARG A 146 -6.86 11.40 1.29
CA ARG A 146 -7.21 12.59 0.53
C ARG A 146 -8.69 12.62 0.17
N SER A 147 -9.18 13.84 0.04
CA SER A 147 -10.55 14.17 -0.33
C SER A 147 -10.57 15.55 -1.01
N PRO A 148 -11.67 15.95 -1.66
CA PRO A 148 -11.83 17.30 -2.19
C PRO A 148 -11.67 18.41 -1.16
N VAL A 149 -11.91 18.11 0.13
CA VAL A 149 -11.87 19.09 1.23
C VAL A 149 -10.51 19.16 1.95
N GLY A 150 -9.59 18.23 1.67
CA GLY A 150 -8.25 18.24 2.27
C GLY A 150 -7.58 16.89 2.40
N THR A 151 -6.43 16.91 3.10
CA THR A 151 -5.57 15.77 3.35
C THR A 151 -5.46 15.52 4.86
N ALA A 152 -5.52 14.26 5.27
CA ALA A 152 -5.29 13.81 6.64
C ALA A 152 -4.29 12.64 6.65
N VAL A 153 -3.54 12.49 7.74
CA VAL A 153 -2.61 11.38 7.93
C VAL A 153 -3.10 10.50 9.06
N ALA A 154 -3.19 9.19 8.82
CA ALA A 154 -3.61 8.19 9.79
C ALA A 154 -2.54 7.11 9.96
N GLN A 155 -2.24 6.76 11.21
CA GLN A 155 -1.35 5.64 11.53
C GLN A 155 -2.12 4.33 11.76
N HIS A 156 -3.39 4.45 12.13
CA HIS A 156 -4.27 3.34 12.50
C HIS A 156 -5.51 3.33 11.61
N ILE A 157 -6.07 2.13 11.45
CA ILE A 157 -7.31 1.83 10.75
C ILE A 157 -8.23 1.12 11.73
N ASP A 158 -9.44 1.64 11.90
CA ASP A 158 -10.49 1.10 12.75
C ASP A 158 -11.58 0.49 11.87
N ALA A 159 -11.42 -0.78 11.50
CA ALA A 159 -12.34 -1.50 10.65
C ALA A 159 -13.58 -1.96 11.44
N ILE A 160 -14.76 -1.72 10.85
CA ILE A 160 -16.05 -2.16 11.41
C ILE A 160 -16.50 -3.43 10.67
N ALA A 161 -16.85 -4.48 11.42
CA ALA A 161 -17.36 -5.75 10.89
C ALA A 161 -18.88 -5.74 10.64
#